data_AF-A0A2E8F322-F1
#
_entry.id   AF-A0A2E8F322-F1
#
_cell.length_a   1.000
_cell.length_b   1.000
_cell.length_c   1.000
_cell.angle_alpha   90.00
_cell.angle_beta   90.00
_cell.angle_gamma   90.00
#
_symmetry.space_group_name_H-M   'P 1'
#
loop_
_entity.id
_entity.type
_entity.pdbx_description
1 polymer ?
#
loop_
_entity_poly.entity_id
_entity_poly.type
_entity_poly.pdbx_seq_one_letter_code
_entity_poly.pdbx_strand_id
1 'polypeptide(L)' 'MPLRPVNRDQAWLLPPTLDDFIPEDHAARFVAAFVDGLDRDAWEGMEIDVDGDPLGAPAYHPRALLSVWL' A
#
# COMPACT_ATOMS: atom_id res chain seq x y z
N MET A 1 -7.54 -12.45 36.01
CA MET A 1 -6.37 -12.41 35.12
C MET A 1 -5.79 -11.01 35.17
N PRO A 2 -4.48 -10.83 35.38
CA PRO A 2 -3.90 -9.49 35.39
C PRO A 2 -4.03 -8.86 33.99
N LEU A 3 -4.27 -7.55 33.97
CA LEU A 3 -4.35 -6.76 32.74
C LEU A 3 -2.93 -6.54 32.18
N ARG A 4 -2.81 -6.57 30.86
CA ARG A 4 -1.53 -6.35 30.18
C ARG A 4 -1.22 -4.84 30.16
N PRO A 5 -0.03 -4.39 30.59
CA PRO A 5 0.31 -2.97 30.61
C PRO A 5 0.40 -2.39 29.20
N VAL A 6 -0.10 -1.16 29.03
CA VAL A 6 -0.02 -0.40 27.77
C VAL A 6 1.24 0.45 27.81
N ASN A 7 2.13 0.24 26.84
CA ASN A 7 3.32 1.06 26.64
C ASN A 7 3.25 1.69 25.24
N ARG A 8 3.05 3.02 25.18
CA ARG A 8 3.02 3.77 23.92
C ARG A 8 4.41 3.97 23.29
N ASP A 9 5.46 3.74 24.06
CA ASP A 9 6.86 3.87 23.65
C ASP A 9 7.45 2.52 23.23
N GLN A 10 6.63 1.47 23.17
CA GLN A 10 7.06 0.16 22.74
C GLN A 10 7.36 0.18 21.24
N ALA A 11 8.65 0.22 20.91
CA ALA A 11 9.12 0.05 19.55
C ALA A 11 8.78 -1.36 19.04
N TRP A 12 8.34 -1.46 17.80
CA TRP A 12 8.24 -2.72 17.11
C TRP A 12 9.64 -3.28 16.79
N LEU A 13 9.77 -4.61 16.79
CA LEU A 13 11.02 -5.28 16.39
C LEU A 13 11.35 -5.01 14.91
N LEU A 14 10.30 -4.89 14.08
CA LEU A 14 10.36 -4.53 12.67
C LEU A 14 9.34 -3.41 12.42
N PRO A 15 9.56 -2.53 11.42
CA PRO A 15 8.52 -1.61 10.99
C PRO A 15 7.24 -2.40 10.63
N PRO A 16 6.08 -1.92 11.05
CA PRO A 16 4.80 -2.53 10.72
C PRO A 16 4.57 -2.37 9.23
N THR A 17 3.80 -3.29 8.67
CA THR A 17 3.28 -3.15 7.33
C THR A 17 2.09 -2.20 7.31
N LEU A 18 1.71 -1.71 6.12
CA LEU A 18 0.48 -0.94 5.98
C LEU A 18 -0.76 -1.77 6.39
N ASP A 19 -0.71 -3.08 6.14
CA ASP A 19 -1.73 -4.05 6.51
C ASP A 19 -1.95 -4.14 8.02
N ASP A 20 -0.91 -3.95 8.83
CA ASP A 20 -1.02 -3.94 10.29
C ASP A 20 -1.82 -2.73 10.81
N PHE A 21 -2.02 -1.70 9.97
CA PHE A 21 -2.79 -0.50 10.30
C PHE A 21 -4.20 -0.49 9.69
N ILE A 22 -4.48 -1.34 8.70
CA ILE A 22 -5.75 -1.36 7.98
C ILE A 22 -6.57 -2.58 8.41
N PRO A 23 -7.75 -2.41 9.03
CA PRO A 23 -8.62 -3.53 9.38
C PRO A 23 -8.95 -4.45 8.19
N GLU A 24 -9.19 -5.74 8.45
CA GLU A 24 -9.47 -6.74 7.40
C GLU A 24 -10.73 -6.41 6.58
N ASP A 25 -11.72 -5.77 7.19
CA ASP A 25 -13.00 -5.38 6.58
C ASP A 25 -12.99 -3.96 5.99
N HIS A 26 -11.84 -3.28 5.98
CA HIS A 26 -11.73 -1.92 5.47
C HIS A 26 -11.74 -1.90 3.93
N ALA A 27 -12.57 -1.02 3.34
CA ALA A 27 -12.75 -0.95 1.88
C ALA A 27 -11.45 -0.64 1.09
N ALA A 28 -10.46 -0.01 1.72
CA ALA A 28 -9.15 0.19 1.10
C ALA A 28 -8.48 -1.13 0.66
N ARG A 29 -8.73 -2.24 1.37
CA ARG A 29 -8.22 -3.57 0.98
C ARG A 29 -8.84 -4.07 -0.31
N PHE A 30 -10.12 -3.75 -0.58
CA PHE A 30 -10.75 -4.07 -1.86
C PHE A 30 -10.12 -3.27 -3.01
N VAL A 31 -9.87 -1.98 -2.81
CA VAL A 31 -9.22 -1.13 -3.82
C VAL A 31 -7.80 -1.64 -4.10
N ALA A 32 -7.01 -1.92 -3.06
CA ALA A 32 -5.68 -2.49 -3.20
C ALA A 32 -5.70 -3.82 -3.98
N ALA A 33 -6.61 -4.74 -3.64
CA ALA A 33 -6.74 -6.02 -4.34
C ALA A 33 -7.13 -5.84 -5.82
N PHE A 34 -7.99 -4.87 -6.14
CA PHE A 34 -8.35 -4.53 -7.51
C PHE A 34 -7.14 -4.00 -8.29
N VAL A 35 -6.42 -3.03 -7.73
CA VAL A 35 -5.22 -2.43 -8.34
C VAL A 35 -4.11 -3.47 -8.51
N ASP A 36 -3.96 -4.38 -7.56
CA ASP A 36 -2.99 -5.48 -7.64
C ASP A 36 -3.32 -6.47 -8.75
N GLY A 37 -4.60 -6.62 -9.10
CA GLY A 37 -5.08 -7.46 -10.19
C GLY A 37 -4.91 -6.85 -11.59
N LEU A 38 -4.50 -5.59 -11.72
CA LEU A 38 -4.26 -4.96 -13.01
C LEU A 38 -2.97 -5.52 -13.65
N ASP A 39 -3.13 -6.13 -14.82
CA ASP A 39 -2.02 -6.64 -15.64
C ASP A 39 -1.40 -5.54 -16.51
N ARG A 40 -0.28 -5.88 -17.18
CA ARG A 40 0.47 -4.92 -18.00
C ARG A 40 -0.39 -4.31 -19.11
N ASP A 41 -1.23 -5.11 -19.76
CA ASP A 41 -2.11 -4.65 -20.84
C ASP A 41 -3.13 -3.62 -20.32
N ALA A 42 -3.67 -3.81 -19.11
CA ALA A 42 -4.55 -2.84 -18.47
C ALA A 42 -3.85 -1.50 -18.18
N TRP A 43 -2.60 -1.54 -17.69
CA TRP A 43 -1.80 -0.33 -17.46
C TRP A 43 -1.45 0.40 -18.76
N GLU A 44 -1.03 -0.35 -19.77
CA GLU A 44 -0.74 0.18 -21.11
C GLU A 44 -1.99 0.80 -21.76
N GLY A 45 -3.15 0.15 -21.60
CA GLY A 45 -4.44 0.69 -22.07
C GLY A 45 -4.87 1.98 -21.39
N MET A 46 -4.33 2.29 -20.21
CA MET A 46 -4.52 3.57 -19.49
C MET A 46 -3.41 4.58 -19.79
N GLU A 47 -2.45 4.25 -20.66
CA GLU A 47 -1.27 5.05 -20.97
C GLU A 47 -0.39 5.33 -19.71
N ILE A 48 -0.38 4.39 -18.76
CA ILE A 48 0.40 4.49 -17.52
C ILE A 48 1.63 3.58 -17.62
N ASP A 49 2.82 4.19 -17.56
CA ASP A 49 4.08 3.46 -17.41
C ASP A 49 4.31 3.11 -15.93
N VAL A 50 4.34 1.81 -15.64
CA VAL A 50 4.58 1.26 -14.29
C VAL A 50 6.06 1.04 -13.98
N ASP A 51 6.91 0.98 -15.01
CA ASP A 51 8.35 0.75 -14.87
C ASP A 51 9.11 2.08 -14.68
N GLY A 52 8.51 3.18 -15.14
CA GLY A 52 8.99 4.55 -14.93
C GLY A 52 10.16 4.94 -15.84
N ASP A 53 10.59 6.21 -15.75
CA ASP A 53 11.65 6.73 -16.59
C ASP A 53 13.05 6.35 -16.04
N PRO A 54 14.00 5.91 -16.89
CA PRO A 54 15.37 5.61 -16.47
C PRO A 54 16.15 6.82 -15.95
N LEU A 55 15.71 8.06 -16.22
CA LEU A 55 16.40 9.29 -15.86
C LEU A 55 15.51 10.21 -15.03
N GLY A 56 16.13 10.97 -14.12
CA GLY A 56 15.45 11.97 -13.28
C GLY A 56 15.15 11.48 -11.87
N ALA A 57 14.29 12.22 -11.17
CA ALA A 57 13.86 11.84 -9.82
C ALA A 57 12.83 10.70 -9.91
N PRO A 58 12.90 9.69 -9.03
CA PRO A 58 11.93 8.60 -9.02
C PRO A 58 10.50 9.14 -8.85
N ALA A 59 9.61 8.75 -9.76
CA ALA A 59 8.19 9.00 -9.63
C ALA A 59 7.57 8.10 -8.55
N TYR A 60 6.42 8.50 -8.01
CA TYR A 60 5.63 7.61 -7.18
C TYR A 60 5.07 6.46 -8.02
N HIS A 61 5.10 5.26 -7.46
CA HIS A 61 4.60 4.06 -8.15
C HIS A 61 3.09 4.19 -8.43
N PRO A 62 2.58 3.94 -9.65
CA PRO A 62 1.16 4.10 -9.98
C PRO A 62 0.21 3.30 -9.07
N ARG A 63 0.57 2.05 -8.74
CA ARG A 63 -0.14 1.26 -7.72
C ARG A 63 -0.27 1.97 -6.38
N ALA A 64 0.77 2.65 -5.90
CA ALA A 64 0.67 3.40 -4.65
C ALA A 64 -0.30 4.59 -4.80
N LEU A 65 -0.28 5.28 -5.94
CA LEU A 65 -1.19 6.42 -6.18
C LEU A 65 -2.66 5.99 -6.29
N LEU A 66 -2.94 4.82 -6.85
CA LEU A 66 -4.30 4.31 -7.03
C LEU A 66 -4.84 3.54 -5.82
N SER A 67 -3.97 2.88 -5.05
CA SER A 67 -4.35 2.14 -3.84
C SER A 67 -4.44 3.02 -2.60
N VAL A 68 -3.99 4.29 -2.68
CA VAL A 68 -4.14 5.26 -1.60
C VAL A 68 -5.59 5.75 -1.55
N TRP A 69 -6.35 5.19 -0.60
CA TRP A 69 -7.48 5.87 -0.01
C TRP A 69 -7.01 6.40 1.35
N LEU A 70 -6.72 7.70 1.41
CA LEU A 70 -6.44 8.45 2.64
C LEU A 70 -7.72 9.14 3.10
#